data_AF-A0A1J6I824-F1
#
_entry.id   AF-A0A1J6I824-F1
#
_cell.length_a   1.000
_cell.length_b   1.000
_cell.length_c   1.000
_cell.angle_alpha   90.00
_cell.angle_beta   90.00
_cell.angle_gamma   90.00
#
_symmetry.space_group_name_H-M   'P 1'
#
loop_
_entity.id
_entity.type
_entity.pdbx_description
1 polymer ?
#
loop_
_entity_poly.entity_id
_entity_poly.type
_entity_poly.pdbx_seq_one_letter_code
_entity_poly.pdbx_strand_id
1 'polypeptide(L)'
;MVNKGLFYFLFLFIIQFIQSAVSIGMLTEALEFAQTKLAPFGKVQKYVEKLEDFMALLAYNEPEKSPMFHLLSWEYRQQVSDSLNRAILANSNLPSYSAVERLIQQTTVVRQCLSQESSKEGHPPFSLKDFMKS
;
A
#
# COMPACT_ATOMS: atom_id res chain seq x y z
N MET A 1 1.77 -7.61 -19.65
CA MET A 1 1.61 -6.62 -18.57
C MET A 1 0.91 -7.33 -17.40
N VAL A 2 1.65 -8.02 -16.53
CA VAL A 2 1.03 -8.77 -15.41
C VAL A 2 0.47 -7.76 -14.43
N ASN A 3 -0.84 -7.88 -14.21
CA ASN A 3 -1.73 -6.88 -13.67
C ASN A 3 -1.38 -6.57 -12.21
N LYS A 4 -0.82 -5.38 -11.92
CA LYS A 4 -0.49 -4.95 -10.56
C LYS A 4 -1.70 -5.05 -9.62
N GLY A 5 -2.93 -4.85 -10.12
CA GLY A 5 -4.16 -5.03 -9.34
C GLY A 5 -4.38 -6.47 -8.87
N LEU A 6 -4.04 -7.46 -9.70
CA LEU A 6 -4.14 -8.88 -9.31
C LEU A 6 -3.15 -9.23 -8.20
N PHE A 7 -1.95 -8.62 -8.21
CA PHE A 7 -0.96 -8.80 -7.14
C PHE A 7 -1.50 -8.30 -5.80
N TYR A 8 -2.06 -7.09 -5.73
CA TYR A 8 -2.58 -6.55 -4.46
C TYR A 8 -3.86 -7.25 -3.99
N PHE A 9 -4.72 -7.71 -4.91
CA PHE A 9 -5.91 -8.49 -4.57
C PHE A 9 -5.52 -9.83 -3.94
N LEU A 10 -4.54 -10.52 -4.56
CA LEU A 10 -3.97 -11.74 -4.02
C LEU A 10 -3.34 -11.50 -2.65
N PHE A 11 -2.66 -10.37 -2.49
CA PHE A 11 -1.95 -10.00 -1.29
C PHE A 11 -2.86 -9.69 -0.09
N LEU A 12 -3.97 -8.97 -0.30
CA LEU A 12 -5.00 -8.79 0.74
C LEU A 12 -5.67 -10.12 1.09
N PHE A 13 -5.93 -10.95 0.07
CA PHE A 13 -6.48 -12.28 0.30
C PHE A 13 -5.52 -13.13 1.14
N ILE A 14 -4.20 -13.06 0.89
CA ILE A 14 -3.18 -13.76 1.68
C ILE A 14 -3.12 -13.26 3.11
N ILE A 15 -3.17 -11.94 3.35
CA ILE A 15 -3.18 -11.41 4.72
C ILE A 15 -4.42 -11.88 5.47
N GLN A 16 -5.61 -11.75 4.86
CA GLN A 16 -6.88 -12.18 5.46
C GLN A 16 -6.87 -13.68 5.76
N PHE A 17 -6.26 -14.45 4.86
CA PHE A 17 -6.22 -15.89 4.92
C PHE A 17 -5.17 -16.43 5.90
N ILE A 18 -3.98 -15.85 5.96
CA ILE A 18 -2.96 -16.14 6.99
C ILE A 18 -3.55 -15.87 8.38
N GLN A 19 -4.22 -14.72 8.55
CA GLN A 19 -4.84 -14.38 9.82
C GLN A 19 -5.95 -15.38 10.21
N SER A 20 -6.76 -15.84 9.24
CA SER A 20 -7.79 -16.85 9.48
C SER A 20 -7.22 -18.25 9.76
N ALA A 21 -6.20 -18.67 9.01
CA ALA A 21 -5.56 -19.97 9.15
C ALA A 21 -4.89 -20.16 10.52
N VAL A 22 -4.18 -19.13 10.97
CA VAL A 22 -3.52 -19.15 12.28
C VAL A 22 -4.54 -19.12 13.41
N SER A 23 -5.68 -18.44 13.23
CA SER A 23 -6.75 -18.41 14.24
C SER A 23 -7.54 -19.73 14.34
N ILE A 24 -7.61 -20.52 13.27
CA ILE A 24 -8.49 -21.71 13.17
C ILE A 24 -7.68 -23.03 13.27
N GLY A 25 -6.35 -22.98 13.22
CA GLY A 25 -5.48 -24.17 13.25
C GLY A 25 -5.42 -24.96 11.93
N MET A 26 -6.00 -24.41 10.87
CA MET A 26 -6.04 -24.98 9.52
C MET A 26 -4.83 -24.53 8.69
N LEU A 27 -3.63 -24.89 9.15
CA LEU A 27 -2.37 -24.52 8.50
C LEU A 27 -2.21 -25.18 7.12
N THR A 28 -2.76 -26.38 6.95
CA THR A 28 -2.58 -27.19 5.74
C THR A 28 -3.33 -26.60 4.54
N GLU A 29 -4.61 -26.26 4.69
CA GLU A 29 -5.36 -25.56 3.64
C GLU A 29 -4.70 -24.20 3.33
N ALA A 30 -4.13 -23.58 4.37
CA ALA A 30 -3.45 -22.31 4.24
C ALA A 30 -2.22 -22.38 3.33
N LEU A 31 -1.42 -23.41 3.56
CA LEU A 31 -0.21 -23.64 2.81
C LEU A 31 -0.53 -24.02 1.36
N GLU A 32 -1.52 -24.89 1.12
CA GLU A 32 -1.91 -25.31 -0.23
C GLU A 32 -2.41 -24.15 -1.09
N PHE A 33 -3.26 -23.30 -0.52
CA PHE A 33 -3.74 -22.12 -1.22
C PHE A 33 -2.61 -21.13 -1.51
N ALA A 34 -1.76 -20.87 -0.51
CA ALA A 34 -0.59 -20.00 -0.68
C ALA A 34 0.30 -20.52 -1.81
N GLN A 35 0.69 -21.80 -1.79
CA GLN A 35 1.50 -22.39 -2.85
C GLN A 35 0.85 -22.29 -4.23
N THR A 36 -0.44 -22.63 -4.34
CA THR A 36 -1.17 -22.62 -5.63
C THR A 36 -1.29 -21.22 -6.21
N LYS A 37 -1.59 -20.22 -5.38
CA LYS A 37 -1.84 -18.85 -5.85
C LYS A 37 -0.56 -18.02 -5.94
N LEU A 38 0.44 -18.28 -5.11
CA LEU A 38 1.69 -17.51 -5.05
C LEU A 38 2.81 -18.04 -5.93
N ALA A 39 2.79 -19.33 -6.31
CA ALA A 39 3.82 -19.92 -7.17
C ALA A 39 4.11 -19.10 -8.46
N PRO A 40 3.12 -18.53 -9.17
CA PRO A 40 3.40 -17.67 -10.32
C PRO A 40 4.21 -16.40 -9.98
N PHE A 41 4.03 -15.87 -8.77
CA PHE A 41 4.69 -14.65 -8.31
C PHE A 41 6.08 -14.92 -7.75
N GLY A 42 6.32 -16.11 -7.19
CA GLY A 42 7.65 -16.57 -6.77
C GLY A 42 8.65 -16.73 -7.93
N LYS A 43 8.18 -16.75 -9.19
CA LYS A 43 9.03 -16.75 -10.38
C LYS A 43 9.51 -15.35 -10.78
N VAL A 44 9.00 -14.30 -10.14
CA VAL A 44 9.32 -12.91 -10.46
C VAL A 44 10.13 -12.33 -9.30
N GLN A 45 11.44 -12.16 -9.49
CA GLN A 45 12.39 -11.79 -8.44
C GLN A 45 11.93 -10.61 -7.57
N LYS A 46 11.33 -9.60 -8.19
CA LYS A 46 10.84 -8.38 -7.50
C LYS A 46 9.76 -8.63 -6.43
N TYR A 47 9.15 -9.82 -6.42
CA TYR A 47 8.12 -10.20 -5.47
C TYR A 47 8.59 -11.25 -4.47
N VAL A 48 9.73 -11.90 -4.70
CA VAL A 48 10.20 -13.04 -3.89
C VAL A 48 10.44 -12.64 -2.45
N GLU A 49 11.26 -11.62 -2.21
CA GLU A 49 11.58 -11.10 -0.87
C GLU A 49 10.29 -10.78 -0.09
N LYS A 50 9.37 -10.07 -0.74
CA LYS A 50 8.11 -9.71 -0.12
C LYS A 50 7.27 -10.95 0.23
N LEU A 51 7.24 -11.97 -0.63
CA LEU A 51 6.52 -13.22 -0.37
C LEU A 51 7.14 -13.98 0.80
N GLU A 52 8.46 -14.01 0.90
CA GLU A 52 9.19 -14.63 2.02
C GLU A 52 8.81 -13.98 3.35
N ASP A 53 8.72 -12.64 3.40
CA ASP A 53 8.30 -11.93 4.61
C ASP A 53 6.88 -12.34 5.07
N PHE A 54 5.93 -12.53 4.16
CA PHE A 54 4.59 -13.02 4.51
C PHE A 54 4.59 -14.49 4.93
N MET A 55 5.36 -15.33 4.23
CA MET A 55 5.47 -16.74 4.58
C MET A 55 6.11 -16.92 5.96
N ALA A 56 7.01 -16.02 6.37
CA ALA A 56 7.58 -16.03 7.72
C ALA A 56 6.53 -15.86 8.82
N LEU A 57 5.38 -15.24 8.54
CA LEU A 57 4.26 -15.14 9.50
C LEU A 57 3.63 -16.51 9.79
N LEU A 58 3.64 -17.44 8.82
CA LEU A 58 3.08 -18.79 8.97
C LEU A 58 3.94 -19.69 9.87
N ALA A 59 5.21 -19.33 10.11
CA ALA A 59 6.10 -20.09 10.98
C ALA A 59 5.80 -19.90 12.48
N TYR A 60 4.89 -19.00 12.83
CA TYR A 60 4.55 -18.66 14.22
C TYR A 60 3.09 -18.99 14.51
N ASN A 61 2.83 -19.65 15.64
CA ASN A 61 1.47 -19.88 16.15
C ASN A 61 0.76 -18.56 16.51
N GLU A 62 1.52 -17.55 16.91
CA GLU A 62 1.06 -16.18 17.17
C GLU A 62 1.80 -15.25 16.20
N PRO A 63 1.19 -14.84 15.08
CA PRO A 63 1.85 -14.08 14.02
C PRO A 63 2.38 -12.72 14.50
N GLU A 64 1.79 -12.17 15.55
CA GLU A 64 2.23 -10.92 16.19
C GLU A 64 3.61 -11.05 16.86
N LYS A 65 4.06 -12.28 17.15
CA LYS A 65 5.41 -12.55 17.69
C LYS A 65 6.47 -12.69 16.60
N SER A 66 6.07 -12.71 15.33
CA SER A 66 7.00 -12.77 14.21
C SER A 66 7.78 -11.46 14.07
N PRO A 67 9.06 -11.49 13.65
CA PRO A 67 9.76 -10.28 13.20
C PRO A 67 9.00 -9.50 12.12
N MET A 68 8.13 -10.18 11.36
CA MET A 68 7.32 -9.61 10.29
C MET A 68 5.94 -9.10 10.76
N PHE A 69 5.68 -9.02 12.07
CA PHE A 69 4.37 -8.62 12.62
C PHE A 69 3.84 -7.27 12.09
N HIS A 70 4.73 -6.36 11.69
CA HIS A 70 4.38 -5.05 11.14
C HIS A 70 3.53 -5.17 9.85
N LEU A 71 3.61 -6.28 9.12
CA LEU A 71 2.79 -6.56 7.95
C LEU A 71 1.31 -6.83 8.31
N LEU A 72 1.04 -7.11 9.59
CA LEU A 72 -0.30 -7.24 10.15
C LEU A 72 -0.84 -5.92 10.69
N SER A 73 -0.05 -4.84 10.69
CA SER A 73 -0.52 -3.57 11.25
C SER A 73 -1.71 -3.00 10.48
N TRP A 74 -2.49 -2.16 11.15
CA TRP A 74 -3.59 -1.45 10.52
C TRP A 74 -3.09 -0.56 9.37
N GLU A 75 -2.01 0.17 9.62
CA GLU A 75 -1.41 1.13 8.69
C GLU A 75 -0.97 0.42 7.40
N TYR A 76 -0.32 -0.74 7.55
CA TYR A 76 0.14 -1.51 6.40
C TYR A 76 -1.03 -2.05 5.58
N ARG A 77 -2.05 -2.61 6.25
CA ARG A 77 -3.28 -3.08 5.59
C ARG A 77 -3.98 -1.95 4.84
N GLN A 78 -4.05 -0.76 5.42
CA GLN A 78 -4.63 0.41 4.77
C GLN A 78 -3.81 0.82 3.52
N GLN A 79 -2.48 0.87 3.60
CA GLN A 79 -1.62 1.19 2.45
C GLN A 79 -1.79 0.20 1.29
N VAL A 80 -1.92 -1.09 1.59
CA VAL A 80 -2.19 -2.13 0.61
C VAL A 80 -3.57 -1.94 -0.02
N SER A 81 -4.59 -1.70 0.79
CA SER A 81 -5.96 -1.43 0.33
C SER A 81 -6.01 -0.22 -0.61
N ASP A 82 -5.37 0.89 -0.23
CA ASP A 82 -5.30 2.08 -1.06
C ASP A 82 -4.57 1.81 -2.38
N SER A 83 -3.49 1.02 -2.35
CA SER A 83 -2.74 0.65 -3.54
C SER A 83 -3.55 -0.26 -4.47
N LEU A 84 -4.34 -1.18 -3.91
CA LEU A 84 -5.28 -2.00 -4.68
C LEU A 84 -6.37 -1.14 -5.30
N ASN A 85 -7.02 -0.28 -4.52
CA ASN A 85 -8.08 0.61 -4.98
C ASN A 85 -7.60 1.47 -6.14
N ARG A 86 -6.40 2.06 -6.01
CA ARG A 86 -5.75 2.83 -7.09
C ARG A 86 -5.51 1.99 -8.35
N ALA A 87 -5.05 0.75 -8.19
CA ALA A 87 -4.80 -0.14 -9.31
C ALA A 87 -6.10 -0.57 -10.03
N ILE A 88 -7.18 -0.83 -9.27
CA ILE A 88 -8.51 -1.13 -9.82
C ILE A 88 -9.03 0.07 -10.61
N LEU A 89 -8.98 1.27 -10.02
CA LEU A 89 -9.40 2.51 -10.68
C LEU A 89 -8.62 2.73 -11.98
N ALA A 90 -7.29 2.59 -11.94
CA ALA A 90 -6.44 2.73 -13.12
C ALA A 90 -6.79 1.71 -14.21
N ASN A 91 -7.03 0.45 -13.85
CA ASN A 91 -7.43 -0.59 -14.79
C ASN A 91 -8.82 -0.34 -15.40
N SER A 92 -9.69 0.38 -14.70
CA SER A 92 -11.01 0.83 -15.17
C SER A 92 -10.96 2.19 -15.90
N ASN A 93 -9.77 2.72 -16.20
CA ASN A 93 -9.56 4.06 -16.77
C ASN A 93 -10.19 5.20 -15.95
N LEU A 94 -10.30 5.02 -14.64
CA LEU A 94 -10.77 6.03 -13.69
C LEU A 94 -9.58 6.70 -12.99
N PRO A 95 -9.72 7.95 -12.52
CA PRO A 95 -8.68 8.62 -11.76
C PRO A 95 -8.33 7.84 -10.49
N SER A 96 -7.05 7.50 -10.30
CA SER A 96 -6.57 6.79 -9.11
C SER A 96 -6.70 7.62 -7.82
N TYR A 97 -6.82 8.93 -7.94
CA TYR A 97 -6.95 9.86 -6.82
C TYR A 97 -8.25 10.64 -6.93
N SER A 98 -8.93 10.80 -5.80
CA SER A 98 -10.09 11.70 -5.71
C SER A 98 -9.68 13.13 -6.08
N ALA A 99 -10.64 13.94 -6.53
CA ALA A 99 -10.38 15.35 -6.82
C ALA A 99 -9.85 16.09 -5.57
N VAL A 100 -10.40 15.78 -4.40
CA VAL A 100 -9.98 16.36 -3.11
C VAL A 100 -8.55 15.97 -2.76
N GLU A 101 -8.19 14.69 -2.90
CA GLU A 101 -6.83 14.23 -2.58
C GLU A 101 -5.79 14.88 -3.51
N ARG A 102 -6.10 15.02 -4.81
CA ARG A 102 -5.24 15.76 -5.75
C ARG A 102 -5.06 17.21 -5.34
N LEU A 103 -6.15 17.90 -4.97
CA LEU A 103 -6.10 19.28 -4.50
C LEU A 103 -5.26 19.41 -3.23
N ILE A 104 -5.38 18.47 -2.28
CA ILE A 104 -4.58 18.45 -1.05
C ILE A 104 -3.10 18.25 -1.38
N GLN A 105 -2.75 17.31 -2.25
CA GLN A 105 -1.37 17.06 -2.67
C GLN A 105 -0.77 18.31 -3.33
N GLN A 106 -1.47 18.89 -4.30
CA GLN A 106 -1.04 20.10 -4.99
C GLN A 106 -0.86 21.27 -4.03
N THR A 107 -1.83 21.51 -3.14
CA THR A 107 -1.76 22.59 -2.16
C THR A 107 -0.62 22.39 -1.16
N THR A 108 -0.35 21.14 -0.77
CA THR A 108 0.77 20.78 0.11
C THR A 108 2.11 21.09 -0.55
N VAL A 109 2.30 20.68 -1.81
CA VAL A 109 3.53 20.96 -2.57
C VAL A 109 3.71 22.46 -2.77
N VAL A 110 2.67 23.16 -3.20
CA VAL A 110 2.67 24.62 -3.38
C VAL A 110 3.10 25.31 -2.09
N ARG A 111 2.48 24.96 -0.95
CA ARG A 111 2.86 25.51 0.37
C ARG A 111 4.33 25.28 0.70
N GLN A 112 4.84 24.06 0.45
CA GLN A 112 6.23 23.72 0.74
C GLN A 112 7.22 24.53 -0.13
N CYS A 113 6.97 24.63 -1.44
CA CYS A 113 7.80 25.42 -2.35
C CYS A 113 7.90 26.88 -1.90
N LEU A 114 6.76 27.50 -1.59
CA LEU A 114 6.71 28.91 -1.22
C LEU A 114 7.35 29.18 0.15
N SER A 115 7.26 28.23 1.09
CA SER A 115 7.94 28.32 2.39
C SER A 115 9.48 28.21 2.28
N GLN A 116 9.97 27.44 1.30
CA GLN A 116 11.40 27.36 1.00
C GLN A 116 11.91 28.64 0.32
N GLU A 117 11.10 29.26 -0.56
CA GLU A 117 11.43 30.52 -1.22
C GLU A 117 11.48 31.70 -0.24
N SER A 118 10.53 31.80 0.70
CA SER A 118 10.52 32.83 1.74
C SER A 118 11.70 32.77 2.71
N SER A 119 12.43 31.65 2.73
CA SER A 119 13.63 31.48 3.57
C SER A 119 14.90 31.99 2.88
N LYS A 120 14.87 32.25 1.56
CA LYS A 120 16.04 32.65 0.77
C LYS A 120 16.05 34.11 0.36
N GLU A 121 14.90 34.76 0.28
CA GLU A 121 14.77 36.18 -0.04
C GLU A 121 13.71 36.80 0.88
N GLY A 122 13.95 38.03 1.37
CA GLY A 122 13.08 38.75 2.32
C GLY A 122 11.71 39.17 1.76
N HIS A 123 11.15 38.39 0.84
CA HIS A 123 9.84 38.58 0.26
C HIS A 123 8.74 38.14 1.25
N PRO A 124 7.59 38.82 1.24
CA PRO A 124 6.46 38.44 2.06
C PRO A 124 6.03 37.00 1.75
N PRO A 125 5.60 36.22 2.77
CA PRO A 125 5.15 34.86 2.57
C PRO A 125 3.98 34.82 1.58
N PHE A 126 3.95 33.79 0.74
CA PHE A 126 2.88 33.63 -0.24
C PHE A 126 1.49 33.61 0.41
N SER A 127 0.57 34.35 -0.20
CA SER A 127 -0.82 34.44 0.19
C SER A 127 -1.72 33.95 -0.94
N LEU A 128 -2.38 32.81 -0.71
CA LEU A 128 -3.34 32.25 -1.67
C LEU A 128 -4.50 33.23 -1.94
N LYS A 129 -4.88 34.03 -0.95
CA LYS A 129 -5.95 35.04 -1.08
C LYS A 129 -5.59 36.14 -2.07
N ASP A 130 -4.32 36.49 -2.17
CA ASP A 130 -3.86 37.57 -3.05
C ASP A 130 -3.68 37.05 -4.48
N PHE A 131 -3.19 35.81 -4.64
CA PHE A 131 -3.11 35.14 -5.95
C PHE A 131 -4.49 34.94 -6.60
N MET A 132 -5.52 34.58 -5.83
CA MET A 132 -6.87 34.41 -6.39
C MET A 132 -7.57 35.71 -6.78
N LYS A 133 -7.00 36.87 -6.43
CA LYS A 133 -7.55 38.20 -6.76
C LYS A 133 -6.85 38.86 -7.95
N SER A 134 -5.73 38.31 -8.44
CA SER A 134 -5.02 38.76 -9.65
C SER A 134 -5.59 38.11 -10.89
#